data_AF-A0A349HLB5-F1
#
_entry.id   AF-A0A349HLB5-F1
#
_cell.length_a   1.000
_cell.length_b   1.000
_cell.length_c   1.000
_cell.angle_alpha   90.00
_cell.angle_beta   90.00
_cell.angle_gamma   90.00
#
_symmetry.space_group_name_H-M   'P 1'
#
loop_
_entity.id
_entity.type
_entity.pdbx_description
1 polymer ?
#
loop_
_entity_poly.entity_id
_entity_poly.type
_entity_poly.pdbx_seq_one_letter_code
_entity_poly.pdbx_strand_id
1 'polypeptide(L)'
;MLRKVAKSPAQIYPKAFQESPTRLQVEVTTRCNMNCSMCVKYAPESDIAETDLSLEDFKKLGPALEHCEKLVLNGIGEPLLHPDLAAMASFARERDQDLQNYFDFVWTPGRSMKREKLFDLIREMRADAEAQDIWINLRNLAEWGQRIQTKEYKQLEEVYARSKALAVELGVELRLPPLMAENELRCSFVEEGTAFITSKGEVSPCQFLWHSCTCYLDGSEKLLRQKQFGNIASGEISEIWKGSEFAGFRSEVLEYEYPYCANCPMGPCDDITGRSNEFEYDCLGGGGPCGHCPWAMGGPQCLM
;
A
#
# COMPACT_ATOMS: atom_id res chain seq x y z
N MET A 1 -43.77 19.17 15.91
CA MET A 1 -42.77 18.56 15.00
C MET A 1 -42.65 19.44 13.76
N LEU A 2 -41.61 20.28 13.68
CA LEU A 2 -41.34 21.08 12.48
C LEU A 2 -40.71 20.18 11.42
N ARG A 3 -41.45 19.83 10.35
CA ARG A 3 -40.89 19.17 9.16
C ARG A 3 -39.89 20.13 8.53
N LYS A 4 -38.60 19.80 8.55
CA LYS A 4 -37.58 20.50 7.75
C LYS A 4 -38.02 20.44 6.29
N VAL A 5 -38.19 21.58 5.65
CA VAL A 5 -38.44 21.68 4.21
C VAL A 5 -37.23 21.07 3.51
N ALA A 6 -37.43 19.93 2.84
CA ALA A 6 -36.36 19.28 2.08
C ALA A 6 -35.92 20.22 0.95
N LYS A 7 -34.61 20.44 0.84
CA LYS A 7 -34.04 21.23 -0.26
C LYS A 7 -34.31 20.52 -1.59
N SER A 8 -34.64 21.28 -2.63
CA SER A 8 -34.85 20.72 -3.98
C SER A 8 -33.53 20.26 -4.60
N PRO A 9 -33.54 19.34 -5.59
CA PRO A 9 -32.31 18.89 -6.26
C PRO A 9 -31.46 20.03 -6.82
N ALA A 10 -32.07 21.10 -7.34
CA ALA A 10 -31.35 22.29 -7.81
C ALA A 10 -30.65 23.07 -6.68
N GLN A 11 -31.18 23.00 -5.45
CA GLN A 11 -30.55 23.58 -4.27
C GLN A 11 -29.43 22.69 -3.71
N ILE A 12 -29.46 21.39 -3.98
CA ILE A 12 -28.45 20.42 -3.54
C ILE A 12 -27.30 20.35 -4.56
N TYR A 13 -27.62 20.42 -5.86
CA TYR A 13 -26.68 20.27 -6.98
C TYR A 13 -26.73 21.45 -7.95
N PRO A 14 -26.46 22.69 -7.50
CA PRO A 14 -26.68 23.88 -8.31
C PRO A 14 -25.93 23.87 -9.65
N LYS A 15 -24.75 23.22 -9.73
CA LYS A 15 -23.96 23.10 -10.97
C LYS A 15 -24.63 22.24 -12.05
N ALA A 16 -25.46 21.27 -11.67
CA ALA A 16 -26.15 20.40 -12.61
C ALA A 16 -27.33 21.09 -13.31
N PHE A 17 -27.74 22.26 -12.82
CA PHE A 17 -28.88 23.03 -13.32
C PHE A 17 -28.47 24.42 -13.85
N GLN A 18 -27.19 24.62 -14.18
CA GLN A 18 -26.73 25.83 -14.86
C GLN A 18 -27.03 25.75 -16.37
N GLU A 19 -27.03 26.91 -17.04
CA GLU A 19 -27.31 27.01 -18.49
C GLU A 19 -26.22 26.40 -19.37
N SER A 20 -25.00 26.24 -18.84
CA SER A 20 -23.85 25.65 -19.52
C SER A 20 -23.13 24.65 -18.61
N PRO A 21 -22.54 23.56 -19.14
CA PRO A 21 -21.79 22.61 -18.33
C PRO A 21 -20.52 23.24 -17.76
N THR A 22 -20.36 23.12 -16.43
CA THR A 22 -19.13 23.58 -15.73
C THR A 22 -17.93 22.66 -15.95
N ARG A 23 -18.13 21.45 -16.47
CA ARG A 23 -17.07 20.49 -16.76
C ARG A 23 -17.37 19.76 -18.06
N LEU A 24 -16.38 19.69 -18.94
CA LEU A 24 -16.45 18.99 -20.20
C LEU A 24 -15.42 17.86 -20.24
N GLN A 25 -15.88 16.66 -20.55
CA GLN A 25 -15.03 15.54 -20.92
C GLN A 25 -15.32 15.21 -22.38
N VAL A 26 -14.28 15.26 -23.20
CA VAL A 26 -14.35 15.12 -24.65
C VAL A 26 -13.47 13.97 -25.06
N GLU A 27 -14.09 12.92 -25.59
CA GLU A 27 -13.38 11.82 -26.24
C GLU A 27 -12.87 12.29 -27.60
N VAL A 28 -11.58 12.62 -27.66
CA VAL A 28 -10.96 13.14 -28.90
C VAL A 28 -10.64 12.02 -29.88
N THR A 29 -10.42 10.80 -29.40
CA THR A 29 -10.18 9.60 -30.22
C THR A 29 -10.63 8.37 -29.46
N THR A 30 -11.12 7.36 -30.19
CA THR A 30 -11.35 6.02 -29.64
C THR A 30 -10.16 5.10 -29.85
N ARG A 31 -9.13 5.52 -30.62
CA ARG A 31 -7.93 4.74 -30.89
C ARG A 31 -7.09 4.57 -29.64
N CYS A 32 -6.61 3.35 -29.41
CA CYS A 32 -5.72 3.04 -28.29
C CYS A 32 -4.64 2.06 -28.77
N ASN A 33 -3.40 2.25 -28.30
CA ASN A 33 -2.28 1.34 -28.57
C ASN A 33 -2.20 0.20 -27.56
N MET A 34 -3.17 0.09 -26.64
CA MET A 34 -3.30 -0.97 -25.66
C MET A 34 -4.61 -1.74 -25.83
N ASN A 35 -4.62 -3.03 -25.49
CA ASN A 35 -5.78 -3.92 -25.56
C ASN A 35 -6.12 -4.50 -24.18
N CYS A 36 -6.46 -3.65 -23.22
CA CYS A 36 -6.71 -4.08 -21.84
C CYS A 36 -7.92 -5.03 -21.76
N SER A 37 -7.79 -6.14 -21.02
CA SER A 37 -8.85 -7.16 -20.85
C SER A 37 -10.15 -6.63 -20.25
N MET A 38 -10.08 -5.54 -19.50
CA MET A 38 -11.19 -4.85 -18.86
C MET A 38 -11.78 -3.69 -19.68
N CYS A 39 -11.22 -3.38 -20.85
CA CYS A 39 -11.64 -2.22 -21.63
C CYS A 39 -13.00 -2.49 -22.28
N VAL A 40 -13.97 -1.60 -22.05
CA VAL A 40 -15.34 -1.74 -22.55
C VAL A 40 -15.41 -1.80 -24.07
N LYS A 41 -14.40 -1.27 -24.78
CA LYS A 41 -14.25 -1.37 -26.23
C LYS A 41 -14.21 -2.82 -26.74
N TYR A 42 -13.70 -3.75 -25.93
CA TYR A 42 -13.62 -5.18 -26.28
C TYR A 42 -14.71 -6.02 -25.60
N ALA A 43 -15.69 -5.38 -24.96
CA ALA A 43 -16.83 -6.10 -24.39
C ALA A 43 -17.70 -6.72 -25.50
N PRO A 44 -18.37 -7.87 -25.26
CA PRO A 44 -19.15 -8.58 -26.28
C PRO A 44 -20.26 -7.76 -26.95
N GLU A 45 -20.75 -6.70 -26.31
CA GLU A 45 -21.79 -5.79 -26.81
C GLU A 45 -21.27 -4.39 -27.17
N SER A 46 -19.95 -4.21 -27.30
CA SER A 46 -19.35 -2.92 -27.67
C SER A 46 -19.65 -2.53 -29.11
N ASP A 47 -20.21 -1.34 -29.32
CA ASP A 47 -20.44 -0.70 -30.62
C ASP A 47 -19.43 0.42 -30.94
N ILE A 48 -18.36 0.53 -30.14
CA ILE A 48 -17.36 1.59 -30.23
C ILE A 48 -16.48 1.37 -31.48
N ALA A 49 -16.72 2.17 -32.51
CA ALA A 49 -15.89 2.21 -33.71
C ALA A 49 -14.62 3.05 -33.52
N GLU A 50 -13.55 2.70 -34.24
CA GLU A 50 -12.33 3.51 -34.32
C GLU A 50 -12.61 4.82 -35.08
N THR A 51 -12.53 5.94 -34.37
CA THR A 51 -12.80 7.25 -34.94
C THR A 51 -12.05 8.35 -34.18
N ASP A 52 -11.83 9.45 -34.87
CA ASP A 52 -11.19 10.66 -34.39
C ASP A 52 -12.20 11.82 -34.46
N LEU A 53 -12.29 12.64 -33.41
CA LEU A 53 -13.12 13.83 -33.40
C LEU A 53 -12.47 14.90 -34.28
N SER A 54 -13.17 15.44 -35.28
CA SER A 54 -12.56 16.45 -36.13
C SER A 54 -12.24 17.73 -35.34
N LEU A 55 -11.14 18.41 -35.70
CA LEU A 55 -10.80 19.72 -35.11
C LEU A 55 -11.92 20.75 -35.34
N GLU A 56 -12.63 20.68 -36.47
CA GLU A 56 -13.77 21.54 -36.76
C GLU A 56 -14.92 21.31 -35.77
N ASP A 57 -15.27 20.05 -35.50
CA ASP A 57 -16.30 19.70 -34.52
C ASP A 57 -15.88 20.08 -33.10
N PHE A 58 -14.62 19.87 -32.75
CA PHE A 58 -14.07 20.30 -31.47
C PHE A 58 -14.20 21.82 -31.27
N LYS A 59 -13.96 22.62 -32.32
CA LYS A 59 -14.09 24.09 -32.24
C LYS A 59 -15.52 24.56 -31.98
N LYS A 60 -16.54 23.75 -32.28
CA LYS A 60 -17.94 24.06 -31.94
C LYS A 60 -18.19 24.10 -30.43
N LEU A 61 -17.30 23.53 -29.61
CA LEU A 61 -17.35 23.60 -28.15
C LEU A 61 -16.98 24.98 -27.59
N GLY A 62 -16.48 25.90 -28.42
CA GLY A 62 -16.03 27.24 -28.02
C GLY A 62 -16.94 27.96 -27.01
N PRO A 63 -18.25 28.11 -27.26
CA PRO A 63 -19.16 28.79 -26.33
C PRO A 63 -19.28 28.10 -24.96
N ALA A 64 -19.22 26.77 -24.92
CA ALA A 64 -19.27 26.03 -23.67
C ALA A 64 -17.95 26.16 -22.89
N LEU A 65 -16.81 26.25 -23.59
CA LEU A 65 -15.49 26.43 -22.99
C LEU A 65 -15.34 27.76 -22.23
N GLU A 66 -16.03 28.82 -22.66
CA GLU A 66 -16.01 30.13 -21.96
C GLU A 66 -16.61 30.08 -20.54
N HIS A 67 -17.48 29.09 -20.28
CA HIS A 67 -18.15 28.88 -18.99
C HIS A 67 -17.66 27.61 -18.28
N CYS A 68 -16.74 26.89 -18.90
CA CYS A 68 -16.22 25.63 -18.40
C CYS A 68 -15.16 25.90 -17.34
N GLU A 69 -15.31 25.33 -16.16
CA GLU A 69 -14.26 25.33 -15.14
C GLU A 69 -13.18 24.28 -15.42
N LYS A 70 -13.50 23.27 -16.25
CA LYS A 70 -12.60 22.13 -16.46
C LYS A 70 -12.87 21.38 -17.77
N LEU A 71 -11.86 21.31 -18.62
CA LEU A 71 -11.83 20.46 -19.81
C LEU A 71 -10.94 19.22 -19.63
N VAL A 72 -11.43 18.05 -20.04
CA VAL A 72 -10.70 16.79 -20.06
C VAL A 72 -10.79 16.18 -21.46
N LEU A 73 -9.67 16.05 -22.17
CA LEU A 73 -9.58 15.47 -23.52
C LEU A 73 -9.29 13.96 -23.46
N ASN A 74 -10.10 13.20 -22.73
CA ASN A 74 -9.91 11.77 -22.51
C ASN A 74 -11.25 11.02 -22.64
N GLY A 75 -11.21 9.81 -23.18
CA GLY A 75 -12.33 8.89 -23.31
C GLY A 75 -11.84 7.44 -23.29
N ILE A 76 -12.40 6.59 -24.16
CA ILE A 76 -12.01 5.18 -24.26
C ILE A 76 -10.65 4.96 -24.91
N GLY A 77 -10.25 5.88 -25.81
CA GLY A 77 -8.96 5.85 -26.51
C GLY A 77 -7.83 6.55 -25.76
N GLU A 78 -6.62 6.47 -26.32
CA GLU A 78 -5.42 7.19 -25.89
C GLU A 78 -5.34 8.54 -26.64
N PRO A 79 -5.61 9.68 -25.98
CA PRO A 79 -5.65 11.00 -26.63
C PRO A 79 -4.39 11.35 -27.42
N LEU A 80 -3.22 10.89 -26.98
CA LEU A 80 -1.93 11.15 -27.63
C LEU A 80 -1.82 10.54 -29.04
N LEU A 81 -2.76 9.66 -29.45
CA LEU A 81 -2.83 9.13 -30.80
C LEU A 81 -3.59 10.02 -31.79
N HIS A 82 -4.27 11.06 -31.30
CA HIS A 82 -5.04 11.98 -32.15
C HIS A 82 -4.12 13.02 -32.82
N PRO A 83 -4.09 13.13 -34.16
CA PRO A 83 -3.14 13.98 -34.88
C PRO A 83 -3.29 15.48 -34.55
N ASP A 84 -4.52 15.95 -34.32
CA ASP A 84 -4.80 17.37 -34.03
C ASP A 84 -4.87 17.68 -32.52
N LEU A 85 -4.44 16.78 -31.63
CA LEU A 85 -4.56 17.00 -30.18
C LEU A 85 -3.93 18.33 -29.73
N ALA A 86 -2.75 18.65 -30.26
CA ALA A 86 -2.05 19.89 -29.93
C ALA A 86 -2.83 21.14 -30.40
N ALA A 87 -3.50 21.06 -31.55
CA ALA A 87 -4.32 22.15 -32.08
C ALA A 87 -5.61 22.32 -31.26
N MET A 88 -6.24 21.22 -30.84
CA MET A 88 -7.38 21.23 -29.93
C MET A 88 -7.03 21.85 -28.57
N ALA A 89 -5.92 21.42 -27.98
CA ALA A 89 -5.43 21.95 -26.71
C ALA A 89 -5.09 23.45 -26.81
N SER A 90 -4.48 23.88 -27.93
CA SER A 90 -4.19 25.30 -28.17
C SER A 90 -5.47 26.12 -28.33
N PHE A 91 -6.44 25.64 -29.11
CA PHE A 91 -7.73 26.31 -29.30
C PHE A 91 -8.49 26.52 -27.98
N ALA A 92 -8.46 25.50 -27.10
CA ALA A 92 -9.08 25.59 -25.79
C ALA A 92 -8.31 26.56 -24.87
N ARG A 93 -6.97 26.58 -24.92
CA ARG A 93 -6.10 27.46 -24.12
C ARG A 93 -6.31 28.95 -24.39
N GLU A 94 -6.67 29.28 -25.62
CA GLU A 94 -6.97 30.67 -26.00
C GLU A 94 -8.26 31.20 -25.36
N ARG A 95 -9.15 30.31 -24.89
CA ARG A 95 -10.50 30.63 -24.40
C ARG A 95 -10.70 30.32 -22.92
N ASP A 96 -9.71 29.69 -22.29
CA ASP A 96 -9.69 29.34 -20.88
C ASP A 96 -8.33 29.72 -20.29
N GLN A 97 -8.34 30.60 -19.28
CA GLN A 97 -7.12 31.08 -18.62
C GLN A 97 -6.44 30.03 -17.74
N ASP A 98 -6.99 28.81 -17.60
CA ASP A 98 -6.43 27.81 -16.68
C ASP A 98 -6.23 26.40 -17.27
N LEU A 99 -5.96 26.32 -18.57
CA LEU A 99 -5.50 25.07 -19.22
C LEU A 99 -4.05 24.68 -18.90
N GLN A 100 -3.43 25.31 -17.89
CA GLN A 100 -2.24 24.73 -17.26
C GLN A 100 -2.55 23.40 -16.54
N ASN A 101 -3.83 23.10 -16.29
CA ASN A 101 -4.23 22.00 -15.40
C ASN A 101 -4.55 20.66 -16.08
N TYR A 102 -4.38 20.49 -17.39
CA TYR A 102 -4.59 19.16 -18.01
C TYR A 102 -3.62 18.11 -17.44
N PHE A 103 -2.37 18.53 -17.16
CA PHE A 103 -1.37 17.70 -16.49
C PHE A 103 -1.50 17.69 -14.96
N ASP A 104 -2.23 18.62 -14.36
CA ASP A 104 -2.45 18.64 -12.91
C ASP A 104 -3.60 17.74 -12.45
N PHE A 105 -4.53 17.38 -13.33
CA PHE A 105 -5.63 16.50 -12.96
C PHE A 105 -5.27 15.00 -12.96
N VAL A 106 -4.32 14.57 -13.81
CA VAL A 106 -3.71 13.23 -13.68
C VAL A 106 -2.91 13.14 -12.37
N TRP A 107 -2.57 14.28 -11.76
CA TRP A 107 -1.64 14.36 -10.65
C TRP A 107 -2.04 15.40 -9.59
N THR A 108 -3.16 15.20 -8.90
CA THR A 108 -3.41 15.92 -7.64
C THR A 108 -3.51 14.95 -6.46
N PRO A 109 -2.57 15.06 -5.51
CA PRO A 109 -2.98 15.19 -4.11
C PRO A 109 -2.58 16.56 -3.55
N GLY A 110 -3.46 17.08 -2.69
CA GLY A 110 -3.39 18.41 -2.13
C GLY A 110 -2.24 18.67 -1.16
N ARG A 111 -1.93 19.97 -1.03
CA ARG A 111 -1.15 20.64 0.03
C ARG A 111 0.12 19.90 0.49
N SER A 112 1.24 20.05 -0.25
CA SER A 112 2.60 20.04 0.31
C SER A 112 3.64 20.28 -0.80
N MET A 113 4.64 21.16 -0.54
CA MET A 113 5.84 21.46 -1.35
C MET A 113 5.62 21.82 -2.85
N LYS A 114 6.47 22.67 -3.42
CA LYS A 114 6.54 22.79 -4.89
C LYS A 114 6.92 21.40 -5.44
N ARG A 115 6.18 20.89 -6.44
CA ARG A 115 6.36 19.54 -7.03
C ARG A 115 7.84 19.22 -7.34
N GLU A 116 8.60 20.21 -7.81
CA GLU A 116 10.05 20.14 -8.01
C GLU A 116 10.82 19.74 -6.73
N LYS A 117 10.53 20.41 -5.59
CA LYS A 117 11.16 20.11 -4.31
C LYS A 117 10.80 18.72 -3.77
N LEU A 118 9.60 18.24 -4.06
CA LEU A 118 9.20 16.88 -3.69
C LEU A 118 9.96 15.85 -4.52
N PHE A 119 10.13 16.08 -5.82
CA PHE A 119 10.94 15.21 -6.67
C PHE A 119 12.42 15.22 -6.26
N ASP A 120 12.98 16.39 -5.95
CA ASP A 120 14.34 16.50 -5.42
C ASP A 120 14.49 15.72 -4.12
N LEU A 121 13.56 15.88 -3.18
CA LEU A 121 13.54 15.12 -1.92
C LEU A 121 13.43 13.61 -2.15
N ILE A 122 12.51 13.15 -3.01
CA ILE A 122 12.36 11.71 -3.31
C ILE A 122 13.64 11.16 -3.94
N ARG A 123 14.30 11.93 -4.81
CA ARG A 123 15.57 11.55 -5.42
C ARG A 123 16.68 11.44 -4.37
N GLU A 124 16.79 12.42 -3.48
CA GLU A 124 17.74 12.41 -2.37
C GLU A 124 17.48 11.21 -1.43
N MET A 125 16.23 10.95 -1.06
CA MET A 125 15.85 9.79 -0.25
C MET A 125 16.20 8.46 -0.91
N ARG A 126 16.00 8.33 -2.23
CA ARG A 126 16.39 7.12 -2.96
C ARG A 126 17.91 6.94 -3.00
N ALA A 127 18.65 8.03 -3.25
CA ALA A 127 20.10 8.00 -3.28
C ALA A 127 20.70 7.65 -1.92
N ASP A 128 20.12 8.17 -0.83
CA ASP A 128 20.53 7.85 0.54
C ASP A 128 20.22 6.40 0.91
N ALA A 129 19.03 5.92 0.54
CA ALA A 129 18.65 4.51 0.75
C ALA A 129 19.58 3.56 -0.02
N GLU A 130 19.91 3.87 -1.28
CA GLU A 130 20.85 3.10 -2.10
C GLU A 130 22.27 3.10 -1.49
N ALA A 131 22.74 4.24 -0.98
CA ALA A 131 24.04 4.34 -0.32
C ALA A 131 24.15 3.51 0.96
N GLN A 132 23.02 3.19 1.59
CA GLN A 132 22.93 2.39 2.81
C GLN A 132 22.46 0.95 2.55
N ASP A 133 22.29 0.55 1.28
CA ASP A 133 21.72 -0.75 0.88
C ASP A 133 20.33 -1.04 1.49
N ILE A 134 19.53 0.01 1.64
CA ILE A 134 18.18 -0.05 2.20
C ILE A 134 17.16 0.00 1.06
N TRP A 135 16.21 -0.93 1.07
CA TRP A 135 15.04 -0.84 0.18
C TRP A 135 14.03 0.17 0.72
N ILE A 136 13.46 0.98 -0.17
CA ILE A 136 12.47 1.99 0.22
C ILE A 136 11.13 1.76 -0.48
N ASN A 137 10.09 1.54 0.33
CA ASN A 137 8.71 1.55 -0.13
C ASN A 137 8.09 2.92 0.13
N LEU A 138 8.22 3.83 -0.85
CA LEU A 138 7.72 5.21 -0.75
C LEU A 138 6.21 5.29 -0.48
N ARG A 139 5.44 4.31 -0.99
CA ARG A 139 4.00 4.24 -0.75
C ARG A 139 3.72 3.95 0.73
N ASN A 140 4.33 2.90 1.27
CA ASN A 140 4.17 2.55 2.68
C ASN A 140 4.65 3.69 3.58
N LEU A 141 5.78 4.33 3.24
CA LEU A 141 6.29 5.47 4.00
C LEU A 141 5.31 6.66 4.01
N ALA A 142 4.68 6.97 2.87
CA ALA A 142 3.68 8.01 2.78
C ALA A 142 2.40 7.65 3.58
N GLU A 143 1.94 6.40 3.47
CA GLU A 143 0.79 5.90 4.23
C GLU A 143 1.06 5.91 5.74
N TRP A 144 2.27 5.52 6.16
CA TRP A 144 2.72 5.56 7.56
C TRP A 144 2.73 6.99 8.10
N GLY A 145 3.28 7.94 7.34
CA GLY A 145 3.30 9.36 7.70
C GLY A 145 1.89 9.97 7.85
N GLN A 146 0.89 9.44 7.14
CA GLN A 146 -0.50 9.82 7.32
C GLN A 146 -1.14 9.16 8.55
N ARG A 147 -0.85 7.87 8.80
CA ARG A 147 -1.41 7.10 9.93
C ARG A 147 -1.11 7.76 11.28
N ILE A 148 0.12 8.22 11.49
CA ILE A 148 0.53 8.90 12.74
C ILE A 148 -0.19 10.24 12.97
N GLN A 149 -0.75 10.85 11.92
CA GLN A 149 -1.47 12.12 12.03
C GLN A 149 -2.96 11.94 12.32
N THR A 150 -3.47 10.70 12.27
CA THR A 150 -4.89 10.40 12.50
C THR A 150 -5.30 10.73 13.93
N LYS A 151 -6.59 11.01 14.12
CA LYS A 151 -7.15 11.31 15.44
C LYS A 151 -7.07 10.07 16.34
N GLU A 152 -7.32 8.92 15.77
CA GLU A 152 -7.27 7.60 16.40
C GLU A 152 -5.87 7.32 16.96
N TYR A 153 -4.81 7.60 16.20
CA TYR A 153 -3.43 7.43 16.65
C TYR A 153 -3.11 8.33 17.86
N LYS A 154 -3.44 9.62 17.76
CA LYS A 154 -3.22 10.58 18.86
C LYS A 154 -3.99 10.20 20.12
N GLN A 155 -5.22 9.71 19.98
CA GLN A 155 -6.00 9.19 21.11
C GLN A 155 -5.33 7.97 21.75
N LEU A 156 -4.74 7.09 20.94
CA LEU A 156 -4.03 5.91 21.43
C LEU A 156 -2.75 6.30 22.18
N GLU A 157 -1.99 7.29 21.68
CA GLU A 157 -0.85 7.87 22.40
C GLU A 157 -1.26 8.44 23.77
N GLU A 158 -2.38 9.19 23.83
CA GLU A 158 -2.92 9.72 25.09
C GLU A 158 -3.34 8.62 26.07
N VAL A 159 -3.91 7.51 25.57
CA VAL A 159 -4.21 6.33 26.40
C VAL A 159 -2.94 5.69 26.92
N TYR A 160 -1.93 5.49 26.07
CA TYR A 160 -0.65 4.90 26.45
C TYR A 160 0.07 5.73 27.52
N ALA A 161 0.10 7.05 27.35
CA ALA A 161 0.70 7.97 28.31
C ALA A 161 0.01 7.88 29.69
N ARG A 162 -1.33 7.87 29.71
CA ARG A 162 -2.10 7.72 30.95
C ARG A 162 -1.90 6.36 31.61
N SER A 163 -1.91 5.27 30.84
CA SER A 163 -1.69 3.92 31.35
C SER A 163 -0.31 3.78 31.98
N LYS A 164 0.74 4.32 31.33
CA LYS A 164 2.10 4.33 31.89
C LYS A 164 2.19 5.12 33.19
N ALA A 165 1.58 6.32 33.25
CA ALA A 165 1.57 7.13 34.47
C ALA A 165 0.88 6.41 35.64
N LEU A 166 -0.28 5.78 35.36
CA LEU A 166 -1.04 5.04 36.37
C LEU A 166 -0.31 3.77 36.83
N ALA A 167 0.37 3.07 35.92
CA ALA A 167 1.17 1.89 36.27
C ALA A 167 2.29 2.23 37.26
N VAL A 168 2.97 3.37 37.06
CA VAL A 168 3.98 3.88 38.00
C VAL A 168 3.36 4.23 39.34
N GLU A 169 2.22 4.93 39.36
CA GLU A 169 1.52 5.29 40.60
C GLU A 169 1.10 4.06 41.42
N LEU A 170 0.63 3.01 40.75
CA LEU A 170 0.16 1.78 41.37
C LEU A 170 1.27 0.75 41.63
N GLY A 171 2.49 0.99 41.18
CA GLY A 171 3.60 0.04 41.30
C GLY A 171 3.40 -1.25 40.47
N VAL A 172 2.69 -1.16 39.35
CA VAL A 172 2.41 -2.29 38.45
C VAL A 172 3.38 -2.27 37.27
N GLU A 173 4.00 -3.41 36.96
CA GLU A 173 4.76 -3.56 35.71
C GLU A 173 3.79 -3.58 34.53
N LEU A 174 3.91 -2.59 33.65
CA LEU A 174 3.10 -2.48 32.44
C LEU A 174 3.98 -2.66 31.21
N ARG A 175 3.69 -3.71 30.44
CA ARG A 175 4.25 -3.93 29.10
C ARG A 175 3.18 -3.61 28.05
N LEU A 176 3.57 -2.81 27.07
CA LEU A 176 2.69 -2.39 25.98
C LEU A 176 3.43 -2.64 24.66
N PRO A 177 2.75 -3.19 23.64
CA PRO A 177 3.33 -3.28 22.31
C PRO A 177 3.54 -1.87 21.74
N PRO A 178 4.48 -1.69 20.80
CA PRO A 178 4.62 -0.45 20.07
C PRO A 178 3.33 -0.17 19.26
N LEU A 179 3.02 1.11 19.06
CA LEU A 179 1.84 1.52 18.30
C LEU A 179 1.98 1.30 16.79
N MET A 180 3.22 1.08 16.33
CA MET A 180 3.60 0.81 14.95
C MET A 180 4.74 -0.21 14.96
N ALA A 181 5.00 -0.83 13.82
CA ALA A 181 6.15 -1.70 13.66
C ALA A 181 7.47 -0.96 13.95
N GLU A 182 8.38 -1.63 14.64
CA GLU A 182 9.70 -1.12 14.96
C GLU A 182 10.67 -1.35 13.79
N ASN A 183 11.64 -0.45 13.64
CA ASN A 183 12.66 -0.55 12.59
C ASN A 183 13.79 -1.52 12.97
N GLU A 184 14.09 -1.64 14.26
CA GLU A 184 15.09 -2.59 14.76
C GLU A 184 14.41 -3.93 14.98
N LEU A 185 14.79 -4.93 14.18
CA LEU A 185 14.21 -6.26 14.25
C LEU A 185 14.68 -6.98 15.53
N ARG A 186 13.74 -7.57 16.26
CA ARG A 186 14.03 -8.37 17.46
C ARG A 186 13.16 -9.62 17.56
N CYS A 187 13.78 -10.77 17.74
CA CYS A 187 13.12 -12.06 17.85
C CYS A 187 13.37 -12.65 19.24
N SER A 188 12.58 -12.24 20.23
CA SER A 188 12.71 -12.72 21.61
C SER A 188 12.68 -14.23 21.73
N PHE A 189 11.94 -14.93 20.86
CA PHE A 189 11.90 -16.39 20.85
C PHE A 189 13.27 -17.03 20.62
N VAL A 190 14.01 -16.57 19.61
CA VAL A 190 15.31 -17.15 19.27
C VAL A 190 16.41 -16.59 20.16
N GLU A 191 16.35 -15.29 20.48
CA GLU A 191 17.30 -14.62 21.39
C GLU A 191 17.31 -15.24 22.80
N GLU A 192 16.13 -15.60 23.33
CA GLU A 192 16.00 -16.21 24.65
C GLU A 192 16.16 -17.74 24.62
N GLY A 193 16.39 -18.34 23.45
CA GLY A 193 16.58 -19.78 23.33
C GLY A 193 15.30 -20.60 23.56
N THR A 194 14.16 -20.10 23.09
CA THR A 194 12.85 -20.74 23.25
C THR A 194 12.64 -21.84 22.21
N ALA A 195 12.01 -22.95 22.64
CA ALA A 195 11.46 -23.97 21.75
C ALA A 195 9.97 -24.14 22.06
N PHE A 196 9.15 -24.24 21.02
CA PHE A 196 7.71 -24.47 21.14
C PHE A 196 7.39 -25.94 20.88
N ILE A 197 6.58 -26.54 21.74
CA ILE A 197 6.15 -27.93 21.62
C ILE A 197 4.64 -27.96 21.46
N THR A 198 4.15 -28.55 20.37
CA THR A 198 2.70 -28.70 20.13
C THR A 198 2.10 -29.79 21.03
N SER A 199 0.77 -29.88 21.06
CA SER A 199 0.06 -30.96 21.76
C SER A 199 0.36 -32.36 21.24
N LYS A 200 0.95 -32.49 20.04
CA LYS A 200 1.38 -33.76 19.43
C LYS A 200 2.89 -34.00 19.60
N GLY A 201 3.60 -33.11 20.28
CA GLY A 201 5.03 -33.24 20.55
C GLY A 201 5.95 -32.72 19.44
N GLU A 202 5.42 -32.10 18.38
CA GLU A 202 6.27 -31.48 17.36
C GLU A 202 7.01 -30.26 17.93
N VAL A 203 8.30 -30.15 17.62
CA VAL A 203 9.16 -29.05 18.08
C VAL A 203 9.29 -27.99 16.99
N SER A 204 8.87 -26.77 17.30
CA SER A 204 8.89 -25.59 16.42
C SER A 204 9.72 -24.46 17.04
N PRO A 205 10.23 -23.51 16.22
CA PRO A 205 11.20 -22.51 16.71
C PRO A 205 10.57 -21.31 17.40
N CYS A 206 9.33 -20.95 17.06
CA CYS A 206 8.69 -19.75 17.55
C CYS A 206 7.17 -19.85 17.44
N GLN A 207 6.46 -18.94 18.10
CA GLN A 207 5.00 -18.90 18.06
C GLN A 207 4.45 -18.63 16.65
N PHE A 208 5.18 -17.87 15.82
CA PHE A 208 4.76 -17.64 14.44
C PHE A 208 4.73 -18.97 13.67
N LEU A 209 5.80 -19.77 13.76
CA LEU A 209 5.96 -21.00 12.98
C LEU A 209 5.47 -22.27 13.68
N TRP A 210 4.73 -22.17 14.80
CA TRP A 210 4.33 -23.33 15.60
C TRP A 210 3.18 -24.14 15.00
N HIS A 211 2.39 -23.55 14.09
CA HIS A 211 1.19 -24.11 13.50
C HIS A 211 1.04 -23.59 12.08
N SER A 212 0.46 -24.42 11.22
CA SER A 212 0.02 -23.95 9.91
C SER A 212 -1.29 -23.17 10.06
N CYS A 213 -1.34 -21.96 9.54
CA CYS A 213 -2.52 -21.12 9.59
C CYS A 213 -2.56 -20.14 8.42
N THR A 214 -3.73 -19.60 8.13
CA THR A 214 -3.85 -18.41 7.30
C THR A 214 -3.95 -17.20 8.21
N CYS A 215 -3.08 -16.22 7.99
CA CYS A 215 -3.12 -14.92 8.66
C CYS A 215 -3.26 -13.81 7.62
N TYR A 216 -3.48 -12.58 8.08
CA TYR A 216 -3.65 -11.42 7.21
C TYR A 216 -2.61 -10.37 7.58
N LEU A 217 -1.68 -10.08 6.68
CA LEU A 217 -0.56 -9.17 6.88
C LEU A 217 -0.42 -8.25 5.67
N ASP A 218 -0.20 -6.96 5.93
CA ASP A 218 -0.01 -5.91 4.91
C ASP A 218 -1.08 -5.89 3.80
N GLY A 219 -2.35 -6.12 4.18
CA GLY A 219 -3.47 -6.08 3.24
C GLY A 219 -3.61 -7.34 2.38
N SER A 220 -2.88 -8.42 2.70
CA SER A 220 -2.88 -9.68 1.96
C SER A 220 -3.07 -10.88 2.89
N GLU A 221 -3.67 -11.94 2.35
CA GLU A 221 -3.67 -13.24 3.03
C GLU A 221 -2.29 -13.88 2.92
N LYS A 222 -1.73 -14.30 4.05
CA LYS A 222 -0.50 -15.09 4.14
C LYS A 222 -0.84 -16.48 4.64
N LEU A 223 -0.44 -17.49 3.89
CA LEU A 223 -0.50 -18.88 4.29
C LEU A 223 0.83 -19.25 4.96
N LEU A 224 0.78 -19.46 6.26
CA LEU A 224 1.92 -19.87 7.05
C LEU A 224 1.89 -21.38 7.25
N ARG A 225 3.04 -22.02 7.08
CA ARG A 225 3.23 -23.44 7.35
C ARG A 225 4.04 -23.61 8.63
N GLN A 226 3.68 -24.63 9.40
CA GLN A 226 4.42 -25.01 10.58
C GLN A 226 5.84 -25.40 10.18
N LYS A 227 6.83 -24.84 10.86
CA LYS A 227 8.23 -25.28 10.74
C LYS A 227 8.54 -26.20 11.91
N GLN A 228 8.86 -27.46 11.60
CA GLN A 228 9.15 -28.51 12.58
C GLN A 228 10.62 -28.94 12.47
N PHE A 229 11.27 -29.14 13.61
CA PHE A 229 12.66 -29.63 13.72
C PHE A 229 12.79 -31.01 14.36
N GLY A 230 11.70 -31.58 14.85
CA GLY A 230 11.67 -32.91 15.44
C GLY A 230 10.36 -33.17 16.19
N ASN A 231 10.27 -34.34 16.84
CA ASN A 231 9.17 -34.66 17.74
C ASN A 231 9.72 -35.32 19.02
N ILE A 232 9.29 -34.83 20.20
CA ILE A 232 9.76 -35.33 21.50
C ILE A 232 9.34 -36.78 21.79
N ALA A 233 8.38 -37.33 21.04
CA ALA A 233 8.03 -38.76 21.10
C ALA A 233 9.08 -39.65 20.41
N SER A 234 9.92 -39.08 19.54
CA SER A 234 10.91 -39.81 18.73
C SER A 234 12.37 -39.58 19.14
N GLY A 235 12.66 -38.58 19.98
CA GLY A 235 14.01 -38.27 20.43
C GLY A 235 14.02 -37.23 21.55
N GLU A 236 15.18 -37.03 22.19
CA GLU A 236 15.29 -36.07 23.28
C GLU A 236 15.30 -34.63 22.77
N ILE A 237 14.62 -33.73 23.48
CA ILE A 237 14.53 -32.31 23.10
C ILE A 237 15.90 -31.65 22.97
N SER A 238 16.88 -32.05 23.80
CA SER A 238 18.24 -31.51 23.72
C SER A 238 18.99 -31.94 22.46
N GLU A 239 18.68 -33.12 21.91
CA GLU A 239 19.26 -33.61 20.65
C GLU A 239 18.62 -32.87 19.47
N ILE A 240 17.29 -32.73 19.48
CA ILE A 240 16.54 -31.94 18.49
C ILE A 240 17.04 -30.49 18.47
N TRP A 241 17.23 -29.88 19.65
CA TRP A 241 17.73 -28.52 19.79
C TRP A 241 19.13 -28.33 19.19
N LYS A 242 20.03 -29.29 19.42
CA LYS A 242 21.41 -29.27 18.90
C LYS A 242 21.53 -29.74 17.45
N GLY A 243 20.46 -30.31 16.89
CA GLY A 243 20.41 -30.76 15.49
C GLY A 243 20.78 -29.63 14.54
N SER A 244 21.51 -29.98 13.46
CA SER A 244 22.09 -29.00 12.53
C SER A 244 21.05 -28.10 11.88
N GLU A 245 19.85 -28.63 11.58
CA GLU A 245 18.77 -27.84 10.98
C GLU A 245 18.22 -26.79 11.96
N PHE A 246 17.96 -27.16 13.21
CA PHE A 246 17.43 -26.21 14.20
C PHE A 246 18.51 -25.21 14.64
N ALA A 247 19.74 -25.67 14.83
CA ALA A 247 20.88 -24.79 15.11
C ALA A 247 21.12 -23.79 13.97
N GLY A 248 21.10 -24.26 12.72
CA GLY A 248 21.26 -23.43 11.53
C GLY A 248 20.15 -22.38 11.41
N PHE A 249 18.89 -22.76 11.63
CA PHE A 249 17.78 -21.80 11.63
C PHE A 249 17.95 -20.71 12.70
N ARG A 250 18.36 -21.08 13.92
CA ARG A 250 18.57 -20.09 14.98
C ARG A 250 19.71 -19.13 14.64
N SER A 251 20.81 -19.64 14.09
CA SER A 251 21.92 -18.80 13.60
C SER A 251 21.43 -17.84 12.52
N GLU A 252 20.75 -18.33 11.47
CA GLU A 252 20.20 -17.51 10.39
C GLU A 252 19.29 -16.38 10.90
N VAL A 253 18.40 -16.67 11.86
CA VAL A 253 17.51 -15.65 12.45
C VAL A 253 18.29 -14.60 13.25
N LEU A 254 19.35 -14.99 13.95
CA LEU A 254 20.16 -14.09 14.78
C LEU A 254 21.12 -13.21 13.97
N GLU A 255 21.40 -13.55 12.71
CA GLU A 255 22.14 -12.65 11.82
C GLU A 255 21.29 -11.45 11.37
N TYR A 256 19.95 -11.57 11.39
CA TYR A 256 19.02 -10.53 10.93
C TYR A 256 19.24 -10.07 9.48
N GLU A 257 19.92 -10.87 8.66
CA GLU A 257 20.22 -10.58 7.25
C GLU A 257 19.10 -11.00 6.28
N TYR A 258 17.91 -11.32 6.79
CA TYR A 258 16.73 -11.62 5.96
C TYR A 258 16.07 -10.32 5.45
N PRO A 259 15.39 -10.35 4.28
CA PRO A 259 14.90 -9.14 3.63
C PRO A 259 13.78 -8.49 4.46
N TYR A 260 13.81 -7.17 4.61
CA TYR A 260 12.70 -6.47 5.27
C TYR A 260 11.52 -6.27 4.30
N CYS A 261 10.59 -7.23 4.25
CA CYS A 261 9.54 -7.28 3.24
C CYS A 261 8.57 -6.08 3.28
N ALA A 262 8.37 -5.45 4.44
CA ALA A 262 7.54 -4.24 4.57
C ALA A 262 8.17 -3.01 3.89
N ASN A 263 9.50 -3.00 3.76
CA ASN A 263 10.26 -1.95 3.08
C ASN A 263 10.48 -2.26 1.59
N CYS A 264 10.16 -3.48 1.15
CA CYS A 264 10.23 -3.86 -0.25
C CYS A 264 9.12 -3.16 -1.06
N PRO A 265 9.44 -2.48 -2.17
CA PRO A 265 8.43 -1.87 -3.05
C PRO A 265 7.56 -2.90 -3.78
N MET A 266 8.03 -4.16 -3.87
CA MET A 266 7.33 -5.28 -4.50
C MET A 266 6.64 -6.21 -3.48
N GLY A 267 6.82 -5.94 -2.18
CA GLY A 267 6.20 -6.72 -1.11
C GLY A 267 4.77 -6.26 -0.79
N PRO A 268 3.91 -7.13 -0.23
CA PRO A 268 4.14 -8.57 -0.04
C PRO A 268 4.03 -9.34 -1.37
N CYS A 269 5.03 -10.17 -1.70
CA CYS A 269 5.04 -10.99 -2.91
C CYS A 269 4.39 -12.38 -2.70
N ASP A 270 4.14 -13.11 -3.77
CA ASP A 270 3.55 -14.45 -3.72
C ASP A 270 4.38 -15.45 -2.91
N ASP A 271 5.72 -15.35 -2.99
CA ASP A 271 6.63 -16.25 -2.27
C ASP A 271 6.52 -16.03 -0.77
N ILE A 272 6.63 -14.77 -0.31
CA ILE A 272 6.56 -14.49 1.12
C ILE A 272 5.15 -14.70 1.68
N THR A 273 4.11 -14.50 0.88
CA THR A 273 2.73 -14.80 1.32
C THR A 273 2.45 -16.30 1.37
N GLY A 274 3.24 -17.13 0.68
CA GLY A 274 3.09 -18.59 0.67
C GLY A 274 1.79 -19.08 0.01
N ARG A 275 1.15 -18.26 -0.82
CA ARG A 275 -0.16 -18.55 -1.42
C ARG A 275 -0.05 -19.30 -2.73
N SER A 276 0.89 -18.91 -3.58
CA SER A 276 1.11 -19.55 -4.88
C SER A 276 1.87 -20.87 -4.72
N ASN A 277 2.89 -20.88 -3.85
CA ASN A 277 3.67 -22.06 -3.48
C ASN A 277 3.98 -22.05 -1.98
N GLU A 278 4.38 -23.20 -1.43
CA GLU A 278 4.91 -23.25 -0.08
C GLU A 278 6.21 -22.43 0.03
N PHE A 279 6.37 -21.68 1.12
CA PHE A 279 7.57 -20.90 1.35
C PHE A 279 8.75 -21.85 1.63
N GLU A 280 9.76 -21.81 0.77
CA GLU A 280 11.01 -22.56 0.96
C GLU A 280 12.16 -21.64 1.36
N TYR A 281 12.36 -20.56 0.58
CA TYR A 281 13.41 -19.58 0.80
C TYR A 281 12.90 -18.17 0.52
N ASP A 282 13.46 -17.19 1.23
CA ASP A 282 13.31 -15.79 0.87
C ASP A 282 14.22 -15.41 -0.32
N CYS A 283 14.14 -14.15 -0.78
CA CYS A 283 14.91 -13.68 -1.92
C CYS A 283 16.43 -13.55 -1.66
N LEU A 284 16.86 -13.66 -0.40
CA LEU A 284 18.27 -13.69 0.01
C LEU A 284 18.75 -15.11 0.33
N GLY A 285 17.88 -16.12 0.17
CA GLY A 285 18.18 -17.52 0.41
C GLY A 285 17.96 -17.99 1.85
N GLY A 286 17.35 -17.17 2.71
CA GLY A 286 17.01 -17.54 4.08
C GLY A 286 15.83 -18.52 4.14
N GLY A 287 15.93 -19.54 4.99
CA GLY A 287 14.93 -20.60 5.13
C GLY A 287 13.73 -20.25 6.02
N GLY A 288 13.71 -19.07 6.64
CA GLY A 288 12.60 -18.58 7.48
C GLY A 288 11.83 -17.41 6.85
N PRO A 289 10.49 -17.33 6.97
CA PRO A 289 9.73 -16.17 6.50
C PRO A 289 9.83 -14.97 7.47
N CYS A 290 11.00 -14.78 8.09
CA CYS A 290 11.24 -13.81 9.16
C CYS A 290 11.18 -12.36 8.67
N GLY A 291 11.49 -12.14 7.39
CA GLY A 291 11.37 -10.84 6.73
C GLY A 291 9.95 -10.25 6.69
N HIS A 292 8.94 -11.07 6.94
CA HIS A 292 7.53 -10.69 7.02
C HIS A 292 6.88 -11.19 8.31
N CYS A 293 7.68 -11.27 9.39
CA CYS A 293 7.23 -11.69 10.71
C CYS A 293 6.77 -10.49 11.54
N PRO A 294 5.50 -10.45 12.01
CA PRO A 294 5.03 -9.34 12.82
C PRO A 294 5.64 -9.32 14.23
N TRP A 295 6.11 -10.46 14.74
CA TRP A 295 6.82 -10.53 16.03
C TRP A 295 8.20 -9.87 15.96
N ALA A 296 8.94 -10.07 14.86
CA ALA A 296 10.26 -9.44 14.68
C ALA A 296 10.17 -7.91 14.65
N MET A 297 9.02 -7.37 14.22
CA MET A 297 8.71 -5.94 14.19
C MET A 297 8.05 -5.42 15.48
N GLY A 298 8.02 -6.24 16.55
CA GLY A 298 7.46 -5.86 17.85
C GLY A 298 5.93 -5.85 17.94
N GLY A 299 5.20 -6.23 16.88
CA GLY A 299 3.73 -6.09 16.83
C GLY A 299 3.01 -6.91 17.90
N PRO A 300 3.00 -8.26 17.82
CA PRO A 300 2.41 -9.10 18.84
C PRO A 300 3.35 -9.25 20.05
N GLN A 301 2.90 -8.84 21.22
CA GLN A 301 3.49 -9.21 22.50
C GLN A 301 2.53 -10.17 23.21
N CYS A 302 2.84 -11.47 23.18
CA CYS A 302 2.23 -12.42 24.11
C CYS A 302 2.95 -12.33 25.46
N LEU A 303 2.29 -12.74 26.54
CA LEU A 303 2.87 -12.79 27.88
C LEU A 303 4.06 -13.78 27.89
N MET A 304 5.25 -13.26 27.61
CA MET A 304 6.55 -13.88 27.90
C MET A 304 7.18 -13.12 29.06
#